data_AF-A0A921IK43-F1
#
_entry.id   AF-A0A921IK43-F1
#
_cell.length_a   1.000
_cell.length_b   1.000
_cell.length_c   1.000
_cell.angle_alpha   90.00
_cell.angle_beta   90.00
_cell.angle_gamma   90.00
#
_symmetry.space_group_name_H-M   'P 1'
#
loop_
_entity.id
_entity.type
_entity.pdbx_description
1 polymer ?
#
loop_
_entity_poly.entity_id
_entity_poly.type
_entity_poly.pdbx_seq_one_letter_code
_entity_poly.pdbx_strand_id
1 'polypeptide(L)'
;MPYIGVVVDGAEDWLKAYNRCSKRKLVVPTFTKQEQEFYEEMRSSIKMWSVGYDKMYQELKTLYEESNQYFSSLCRPIARIFHLYDIFGVDLVNRQYCGNTILGAFYAPRYKFRNDSAQYGEHIKNMMEIGGKYVVVFDAEKEYETDPSMLFTYKDYGGFVKSPVGNKFSDRFMLFSLLCQIQFALICIDRFIMEECATKLRFLYLQYYYAVDMIEQYNRKTGADIFIDCRWVSDKFRNSMAHYKVGVALKTNEIILTDPLFGLTQKFLGCDYFELKQTIKTILESVAEQIKGKLHLK
;
A
#
# COMPACT_ATOMS: atom_id res chain seq x y z
N MET A 1 2.10 5.13 -1.76
CA MET A 1 3.07 5.66 -0.78
C MET A 1 3.70 4.61 0.12
N PRO A 2 2.98 3.70 0.80
CA PRO A 2 3.59 2.75 1.75
C PRO A 2 4.75 1.93 1.16
N TYR A 3 4.57 1.48 -0.08
CA TYR A 3 5.56 0.74 -0.85
C TYR A 3 6.82 1.54 -1.21
N ILE A 4 6.69 2.85 -1.45
CA ILE A 4 7.84 3.74 -1.68
C ILE A 4 8.69 3.77 -0.41
N GLY A 5 8.04 3.93 0.75
CA GLY A 5 8.71 3.84 2.06
C GLY A 5 9.47 2.53 2.24
N VAL A 6 8.87 1.40 1.89
CA VAL A 6 9.51 0.08 1.96
C VAL A 6 10.75 -0.04 1.05
N VAL A 7 10.73 0.57 -0.14
CA VAL A 7 11.84 0.50 -1.11
C VAL A 7 12.96 1.46 -0.74
N VAL A 8 12.66 2.74 -0.53
CA VAL A 8 13.66 3.79 -0.29
C VAL A 8 14.38 3.58 1.05
N ASP A 9 13.64 3.23 2.11
CA ASP A 9 14.24 2.89 3.41
C ASP A 9 15.09 1.61 3.33
N GLY A 10 14.66 0.62 2.54
CA GLY A 10 15.44 -0.59 2.27
C GLY A 10 16.74 -0.31 1.50
N ALA A 11 16.69 0.63 0.55
CA ALA A 11 17.86 1.08 -0.21
C ALA A 11 18.88 1.79 0.70
N GLU A 12 18.42 2.70 1.57
CA GLU A 12 19.26 3.37 2.59
C GLU A 12 19.94 2.35 3.51
N ASP A 13 19.18 1.38 4.01
CA ASP A 13 19.70 0.30 4.86
C ASP A 13 20.78 -0.52 4.15
N TRP A 14 20.56 -0.84 2.88
CA TRP A 14 21.52 -1.58 2.06
C TRP A 14 22.79 -0.76 1.82
N LEU A 15 22.67 0.51 1.44
CA LEU A 15 23.81 1.41 1.20
C LEU A 15 24.66 1.56 2.45
N LYS A 16 24.03 1.76 3.62
CA LYS A 16 24.72 1.78 4.92
C LYS A 16 25.47 0.47 5.19
N ALA A 17 24.85 -0.68 4.95
CA ALA A 17 25.47 -1.98 5.17
C ALA A 17 26.66 -2.20 4.20
N TYR A 18 26.46 -1.93 2.92
CA TYR A 18 27.49 -2.04 1.88
C TYR A 18 28.69 -1.15 2.22
N ASN A 19 28.45 0.11 2.57
CA ASN A 19 29.52 1.05 2.94
C ASN A 19 30.23 0.70 4.24
N ARG A 20 29.63 -0.09 5.15
CA ARG A 20 30.36 -0.61 6.33
C ARG A 20 31.28 -1.78 5.95
N CYS A 21 30.80 -2.69 5.11
CA CYS A 21 31.46 -3.97 4.85
C CYS A 21 32.39 -3.97 3.61
N SER A 22 32.16 -3.10 2.63
CA SER A 22 32.94 -3.05 1.38
C SER A 22 34.21 -2.21 1.53
N LYS A 23 35.28 -2.63 0.86
CA LYS A 23 36.52 -1.83 0.71
C LYS A 23 36.29 -0.63 -0.21
N ARG A 24 35.44 -0.78 -1.24
CA ARG A 24 35.06 0.30 -2.16
C ARG A 24 33.80 0.97 -1.62
N LYS A 25 33.95 2.19 -1.10
CA LYS A 25 32.82 2.98 -0.61
C LYS A 25 32.07 3.62 -1.77
N LEU A 26 30.75 3.59 -1.72
CA LEU A 26 29.88 4.39 -2.59
C LEU A 26 29.73 5.77 -1.94
N VAL A 27 29.98 6.83 -2.71
CA VAL A 27 29.72 8.20 -2.27
C VAL A 27 28.25 8.49 -2.54
N VAL A 28 27.43 8.34 -1.51
CA VAL A 28 25.97 8.43 -1.61
C VAL A 28 25.43 9.29 -0.48
N PRO A 29 24.38 10.10 -0.72
CA PRO A 29 23.69 10.77 0.36
C PRO A 29 23.09 9.73 1.32
N THR A 30 22.91 10.11 2.57
CA THR A 30 22.19 9.32 3.58
C THR A 30 21.07 10.16 4.15
N PHE A 31 20.07 9.50 4.73
CA PHE A 31 18.95 10.19 5.36
C PHE A 31 19.42 11.21 6.39
N THR A 32 18.88 12.41 6.28
CA THR A 32 18.73 13.33 7.41
C THR A 32 17.76 12.74 8.43
N LYS A 33 17.76 13.27 9.66
CA LYS A 33 16.81 12.84 10.69
C LYS A 33 15.35 13.00 10.24
N GLN A 34 15.04 14.07 9.52
CA GLN A 34 13.67 14.32 9.04
C GLN A 34 13.25 13.32 7.96
N GLU A 35 14.12 13.01 6.99
CA GLU A 35 13.86 11.99 5.98
C GLU A 35 13.68 10.62 6.65
N GLN A 36 14.52 10.27 7.61
CA GLN A 36 14.39 9.02 8.36
C GLN A 36 13.03 8.90 9.03
N GLU A 37 12.59 9.91 9.79
CA GLU A 37 11.28 9.91 10.44
C GLU A 37 10.14 9.80 9.41
N PHE A 38 10.25 10.50 8.27
CA PHE A 38 9.26 10.49 7.20
C PHE A 38 9.12 9.11 6.54
N TYR A 39 10.25 8.48 6.18
CA TYR A 39 10.26 7.17 5.54
C TYR A 39 9.90 6.04 6.51
N GLU A 40 10.28 6.13 7.79
CA GLU A 40 9.87 5.18 8.83
C GLU A 40 8.34 5.20 9.02
N GLU A 41 7.74 6.39 9.13
CA GLU A 41 6.29 6.57 9.24
C GLU A 41 5.58 6.05 7.99
N MET A 42 6.03 6.45 6.80
CA MET A 42 5.47 5.98 5.52
C MET A 42 5.53 4.45 5.40
N ARG A 43 6.69 3.86 5.71
CA ARG A 43 6.89 2.42 5.67
C ARG A 43 6.03 1.69 6.68
N SER A 44 5.85 2.24 7.89
CA SER A 44 5.06 1.63 8.95
C SER A 44 3.59 1.42 8.55
N SER A 45 3.06 2.28 7.67
CA SER A 45 1.68 2.20 7.17
C SER A 45 1.39 0.93 6.35
N ILE A 46 2.42 0.19 5.88
CA ILE A 46 2.22 -1.12 5.26
C ILE A 46 1.57 -2.12 6.24
N LYS A 47 1.77 -1.91 7.54
CA LYS A 47 1.25 -2.75 8.62
C LYS A 47 -0.13 -2.33 9.12
N MET A 48 -0.78 -1.35 8.46
CA MET A 48 -2.01 -0.74 8.97
C MET A 48 -3.07 -1.77 9.38
N TRP A 49 -3.23 -2.84 8.60
CA TRP A 49 -4.27 -3.84 8.86
C TRP A 49 -3.95 -4.79 10.02
N SER A 50 -2.72 -4.75 10.53
CA SER A 50 -2.31 -5.52 11.72
C SER A 50 -2.46 -4.76 13.04
N VAL A 51 -2.94 -3.50 13.02
CA VAL A 51 -3.13 -2.71 14.25
C VAL A 51 -4.39 -3.09 15.04
N GLY A 52 -5.20 -4.00 14.48
CA GLY A 52 -6.48 -4.43 15.03
C GLY A 52 -7.68 -3.63 14.49
N TYR A 53 -8.83 -4.31 14.39
CA TYR A 53 -10.02 -3.79 13.75
C TYR A 53 -10.51 -2.48 14.35
N ASP A 54 -10.78 -2.48 15.66
CA ASP A 54 -11.41 -1.33 16.31
C ASP A 54 -10.49 -0.10 16.26
N LYS A 55 -9.17 -0.30 16.37
CA LYS A 55 -8.19 0.79 16.24
C LYS A 55 -8.19 1.35 14.82
N MET A 56 -8.07 0.48 13.81
CA MET A 56 -8.08 0.89 12.41
C MET A 56 -9.40 1.57 12.02
N TYR A 57 -10.54 1.10 12.56
CA TYR A 57 -11.84 1.72 12.40
C TYR A 57 -11.84 3.16 12.92
N GLN A 58 -11.34 3.39 14.14
CA GLN A 58 -11.27 4.75 14.70
C GLN A 58 -10.30 5.65 13.92
N GLU A 59 -9.16 5.13 13.46
CA GLU A 59 -8.19 5.89 12.67
C GLU A 59 -8.79 6.35 11.34
N LEU A 60 -9.41 5.44 10.56
CA LEU A 60 -10.08 5.84 9.31
C LEU A 60 -11.31 6.71 9.54
N LYS A 61 -12.08 6.46 10.61
CA LYS A 61 -13.22 7.30 10.97
C LYS A 61 -12.78 8.73 11.26
N THR A 62 -11.71 8.89 12.04
CA THR A 62 -11.16 10.21 12.38
C THR A 62 -10.75 10.96 11.11
N LEU A 63 -10.00 10.31 10.21
CA LEU A 63 -9.61 10.93 8.94
C LEU A 63 -10.80 11.27 8.04
N TYR A 64 -11.81 10.39 8.00
CA TYR A 64 -13.06 10.65 7.27
C TYR A 64 -13.80 11.88 7.82
N GLU A 65 -13.92 11.98 9.14
CA GLU A 65 -14.57 13.11 9.82
C GLU A 65 -13.78 14.41 9.64
N GLU A 66 -12.45 14.38 9.73
CA GLU A 66 -11.60 15.52 9.44
C GLU A 66 -11.77 16.00 7.99
N SER A 67 -11.80 15.09 7.03
CA SER A 67 -12.02 15.40 5.62
C SER A 67 -13.39 16.04 5.39
N ASN A 68 -14.45 15.43 5.96
CA ASN A 68 -15.81 15.96 5.94
C ASN A 68 -15.88 17.38 6.53
N GLN A 69 -15.27 17.60 7.69
CA GLN A 69 -15.22 18.91 8.34
C GLN A 69 -14.46 19.94 7.51
N TYR A 70 -13.35 19.54 6.88
CA TYR A 70 -12.55 20.42 6.03
C TYR A 70 -13.36 20.88 4.81
N PHE A 71 -13.87 19.96 3.99
CA PHE A 71 -14.62 20.32 2.78
C PHE A 71 -15.94 21.04 3.09
N SER A 72 -16.62 20.67 4.17
CA SER A 72 -17.78 21.42 4.66
C SER A 72 -17.43 22.87 5.01
N SER A 73 -16.27 23.12 5.63
CA SER A 73 -15.86 24.47 6.02
C SER A 73 -15.62 25.41 4.84
N LEU A 74 -15.26 24.86 3.68
CA LEU A 74 -15.07 25.61 2.43
C LEU A 74 -16.40 26.03 1.79
N CYS A 75 -17.52 25.43 2.19
CA CYS A 75 -18.82 25.64 1.58
C CYS A 75 -19.57 26.85 2.13
N ARG A 76 -20.50 27.41 1.34
CA ARG A 76 -21.50 28.37 1.82
C ARG A 76 -22.50 27.70 2.77
N PRO A 77 -23.16 28.42 3.70
CA PRO A 77 -24.05 27.83 4.71
C PRO A 77 -25.13 26.90 4.14
N ILE A 78 -25.78 27.28 3.03
CA ILE A 78 -26.81 26.46 2.37
C ILE A 78 -26.23 25.13 1.87
N ALA A 79 -25.05 25.16 1.23
CA ALA A 79 -24.38 23.95 0.77
C ALA A 79 -23.96 23.04 1.94
N ARG A 80 -23.63 23.60 3.11
CA ARG A 80 -23.36 22.82 4.34
C ARG A 80 -24.61 22.12 4.86
N ILE A 81 -25.73 22.85 4.96
CA ILE A 81 -27.02 22.32 5.45
C ILE A 81 -27.49 21.14 4.59
N PHE A 82 -27.35 21.26 3.27
CA PHE A 82 -27.77 20.22 2.32
C PHE A 82 -26.67 19.19 2.00
N HIS A 83 -25.50 19.26 2.67
CA HIS A 83 -24.35 18.40 2.40
C HIS A 83 -23.96 18.33 0.91
N LEU A 84 -23.96 19.47 0.21
CA LEU A 84 -23.65 19.56 -1.23
C LEU A 84 -22.15 19.73 -1.49
N TYR A 85 -21.35 18.82 -0.94
CA TYR A 85 -19.89 18.81 -1.10
C TYR A 85 -19.36 17.39 -1.02
N ASP A 86 -18.24 17.14 -1.69
CA ASP A 86 -17.57 15.86 -1.66
C ASP A 86 -16.77 15.71 -0.37
N ILE A 87 -16.72 14.47 0.13
CA ILE A 87 -16.03 14.09 1.37
C ILE A 87 -14.72 13.41 1.04
N PHE A 88 -14.68 12.57 0.01
CA PHE A 88 -13.47 11.84 -0.39
C PHE A 88 -13.47 11.52 -1.88
N GLY A 89 -12.28 11.38 -2.43
CA GLY A 89 -12.05 10.92 -3.80
C GLY A 89 -11.65 9.45 -3.83
N VAL A 90 -11.85 8.81 -4.98
CA VAL A 90 -11.48 7.42 -5.24
C VAL A 90 -10.76 7.32 -6.57
N ASP A 91 -9.60 6.66 -6.56
CA ASP A 91 -8.82 6.31 -7.74
C ASP A 91 -9.38 5.04 -8.40
N LEU A 92 -9.57 5.10 -9.71
CA LEU A 92 -10.17 4.05 -10.52
C LEU A 92 -9.22 3.64 -11.64
N VAL A 93 -9.00 2.33 -11.79
CA VAL A 93 -8.26 1.77 -12.94
C VAL A 93 -9.15 0.79 -13.67
N ASN A 94 -9.46 1.04 -14.94
CA ASN A 94 -10.44 0.24 -15.69
C ASN A 94 -11.76 0.05 -14.90
N ARG A 95 -12.21 1.13 -14.25
CA ARG A 95 -13.39 1.19 -13.36
C ARG A 95 -13.29 0.42 -12.04
N GLN A 96 -12.13 -0.18 -11.74
CA GLN A 96 -11.87 -0.86 -10.48
C GLN A 96 -11.38 0.11 -9.42
N TYR A 97 -11.93 0.02 -8.21
CA TYR A 97 -11.55 0.84 -7.05
C TYR A 97 -10.15 0.46 -6.57
N CYS A 98 -9.16 1.35 -6.74
CA CYS A 98 -7.74 1.11 -6.44
C CYS A 98 -7.15 2.07 -5.39
N GLY A 99 -7.91 3.05 -4.91
CA GLY A 99 -7.44 4.01 -3.93
C GLY A 99 -8.58 4.85 -3.41
N ASN A 100 -8.38 5.50 -2.26
CA ASN A 100 -9.26 6.58 -1.82
C ASN A 100 -8.48 7.61 -1.01
N THR A 101 -8.95 8.85 -0.98
CA THR A 101 -8.21 9.95 -0.36
C THR A 101 -8.10 9.83 1.17
N ILE A 102 -9.00 9.10 1.83
CA ILE A 102 -8.91 8.82 3.27
C ILE A 102 -7.75 7.88 3.57
N LEU A 103 -7.61 6.82 2.77
CA LEU A 103 -6.42 5.96 2.79
C LEU A 103 -5.15 6.74 2.41
N GLY A 104 -5.24 7.60 1.40
CA GLY A 104 -4.14 8.48 1.02
C GLY A 104 -3.65 9.34 2.18
N ALA A 105 -4.58 9.93 2.94
CA ALA A 105 -4.28 10.69 4.16
C ALA A 105 -3.65 9.82 5.25
N PHE A 106 -4.07 8.57 5.40
CA PHE A 106 -3.45 7.62 6.34
C PHE A 106 -2.00 7.30 5.97
N TYR A 107 -1.68 7.16 4.69
CA TYR A 107 -0.32 6.82 4.23
C TYR A 107 0.65 8.00 4.24
N ALA A 108 0.12 9.22 4.33
CA ALA A 108 0.86 10.45 4.18
C ALA A 108 1.46 10.88 5.53
N PRO A 109 2.79 10.76 5.73
CA PRO A 109 3.40 11.05 7.01
C PRO A 109 3.09 12.46 7.50
N ARG A 110 2.51 12.59 8.70
CA ARG A 110 2.14 13.87 9.32
C ARG A 110 1.13 14.72 8.53
N TYR A 111 0.47 14.19 7.50
CA TYR A 111 -0.54 14.95 6.76
C TYR A 111 -1.74 15.30 7.63
N LYS A 112 -2.22 16.55 7.53
CA LYS A 112 -3.47 17.00 8.15
C LYS A 112 -4.25 17.89 7.21
N PHE A 113 -5.54 17.61 7.04
CA PHE A 113 -6.43 18.34 6.11
C PHE A 113 -6.46 19.86 6.36
N ARG A 114 -6.52 20.29 7.63
CA ARG A 114 -6.68 21.71 7.99
C ARG A 114 -5.40 22.54 8.03
N ASN A 115 -4.25 21.91 8.24
CA ASN A 115 -3.02 22.63 8.59
C ASN A 115 -2.00 22.66 7.44
N ASP A 116 -1.95 21.61 6.60
CA ASP A 116 -0.79 21.38 5.74
C ASP A 116 -1.14 21.30 4.24
N SER A 117 -2.42 21.28 3.85
CA SER A 117 -2.84 20.85 2.51
C SER A 117 -2.21 21.63 1.34
N ALA A 118 -1.95 22.93 1.51
CA ALA A 118 -1.37 23.77 0.44
C ALA A 118 0.15 23.61 0.27
N GLN A 119 0.89 23.24 1.32
CA GLN A 119 2.36 23.13 1.28
C GLN A 119 2.86 21.68 1.34
N TYR A 120 1.98 20.74 1.66
CA TYR A 120 2.36 19.35 1.83
C TYR A 120 2.88 18.69 0.55
N GLY A 121 2.40 19.12 -0.62
CA GLY A 121 2.94 18.66 -1.90
C GLY A 121 4.44 18.98 -2.07
N GLU A 122 4.85 20.21 -1.72
CA GLU A 122 6.27 20.59 -1.76
C GLU A 122 7.08 19.86 -0.68
N HIS A 123 6.48 19.62 0.49
CA HIS A 123 7.11 18.80 1.52
C HIS A 123 7.39 17.37 1.04
N ILE A 124 6.40 16.69 0.43
CA ILE A 124 6.60 15.36 -0.16
C ILE A 124 7.72 15.42 -1.20
N LYS A 125 7.68 16.37 -2.13
CA LYS A 125 8.71 16.51 -3.17
C LYS A 125 10.11 16.60 -2.56
N ASN A 126 10.30 17.44 -1.55
CA ASN A 126 11.58 17.59 -0.86
C ASN A 126 12.02 16.29 -0.18
N MET A 127 11.12 15.56 0.48
CA MET A 127 11.43 14.27 1.11
C MET A 127 11.73 13.18 0.07
N MET A 128 11.20 13.28 -1.15
CA MET A 128 11.41 12.30 -2.23
C MET A 128 12.73 12.48 -2.98
N GLU A 129 13.41 13.63 -2.87
CA GLU A 129 14.66 13.90 -3.58
C GLU A 129 15.74 12.85 -3.32
N ILE A 130 15.85 12.38 -2.07
CA ILE A 130 16.84 11.34 -1.71
C ILE A 130 16.55 10.00 -2.39
N GLY A 131 15.27 9.66 -2.60
CA GLY A 131 14.87 8.48 -3.37
C GLY A 131 15.36 8.57 -4.81
N GLY A 132 15.22 9.74 -5.45
CA GLY A 132 15.76 10.00 -6.79
C GLY A 132 17.28 9.88 -6.85
N LYS A 133 18.00 10.33 -5.81
CA LYS A 133 19.46 10.14 -5.73
C LYS A 133 19.84 8.67 -5.62
N TYR A 134 19.06 7.85 -4.92
CA TYR A 134 19.30 6.39 -4.88
C TYR A 134 19.07 5.74 -6.24
N VAL A 135 18.04 6.13 -6.98
CA VAL A 135 17.80 5.61 -8.34
C VAL A 135 19.06 5.73 -9.20
N VAL A 136 19.69 6.91 -9.22
CA VAL A 136 20.95 7.16 -9.96
C VAL A 136 22.12 6.32 -9.43
N VAL A 137 22.24 6.17 -8.11
CA VAL A 137 23.31 5.37 -7.49
C VAL A 137 23.21 3.89 -7.87
N PHE A 138 21.99 3.39 -8.04
CA PHE A 138 21.72 1.99 -8.38
C PHE A 138 21.65 1.73 -9.89
N ASP A 139 21.88 2.75 -10.74
CA ASP A 139 21.71 2.64 -12.20
C ASP A 139 20.30 2.12 -12.57
N ALA A 140 19.30 2.64 -11.87
CA ALA A 140 17.90 2.21 -11.93
C ALA A 140 16.99 3.25 -12.63
N GLU A 141 17.56 4.16 -13.41
CA GLU A 141 16.85 5.22 -14.13
C GLU A 141 15.90 4.70 -15.21
N LYS A 142 16.13 3.47 -15.70
CA LYS A 142 15.21 2.84 -16.65
C LYS A 142 13.90 2.51 -15.93
N GLU A 143 12.83 3.19 -16.34
CA GLU A 143 11.47 2.87 -15.90
C GLU A 143 11.03 1.48 -16.38
N TYR A 144 10.18 0.83 -15.59
CA TYR A 144 9.53 -0.39 -16.02
C TYR A 144 8.55 -0.10 -17.15
N GLU A 145 8.48 -1.00 -18.14
CA GLU A 145 7.42 -0.95 -19.13
C GLU A 145 6.05 -1.12 -18.46
N THR A 146 5.09 -0.30 -18.88
CA THR A 146 3.73 -0.28 -18.33
C THR A 146 2.68 -0.46 -19.43
N ASP A 147 1.53 -1.02 -19.06
CA ASP A 147 0.42 -1.25 -19.99
C ASP A 147 -0.28 0.08 -20.36
N PRO A 148 -0.11 0.58 -21.60
CA PRO A 148 -0.67 1.86 -22.02
C PRO A 148 -2.19 1.80 -22.23
N SER A 149 -2.79 0.60 -22.24
CA SER A 149 -4.24 0.43 -22.41
C SER A 149 -5.03 0.63 -21.12
N MET A 150 -4.36 0.65 -19.96
CA MET A 150 -5.02 0.87 -18.68
C MET A 150 -5.53 2.31 -18.52
N LEU A 151 -6.83 2.44 -18.27
CA LEU A 151 -7.47 3.73 -18.07
C LEU A 151 -7.50 4.11 -16.59
N PHE A 152 -6.71 5.12 -16.23
CA PHE A 152 -6.70 5.74 -14.90
C PHE A 152 -7.66 6.92 -14.85
N THR A 153 -8.59 6.90 -13.89
CA THR A 153 -9.59 7.93 -13.66
C THR A 153 -9.79 8.13 -12.17
N TYR A 154 -10.59 9.12 -11.78
CA TYR A 154 -10.97 9.33 -10.39
C TYR A 154 -12.44 9.71 -10.29
N LYS A 155 -12.99 9.57 -9.08
CA LYS A 155 -14.36 10.00 -8.78
C LYS A 155 -14.50 10.46 -7.35
N ASP A 156 -15.11 11.62 -7.17
CA ASP A 156 -15.40 12.20 -5.87
C ASP A 156 -16.78 11.77 -5.37
N TYR A 157 -16.88 11.56 -4.06
CA TYR A 157 -18.06 11.03 -3.38
C TYR A 157 -18.41 11.86 -2.14
N GLY A 158 -19.72 11.96 -1.89
CA GLY A 158 -20.29 12.77 -0.81
C GLY A 158 -21.57 13.41 -1.34
N GLY A 159 -21.44 14.64 -1.85
CA GLY A 159 -22.55 15.53 -2.13
C GLY A 159 -23.56 14.99 -3.12
N PHE A 160 -23.44 15.38 -4.39
CA PHE A 160 -24.35 14.91 -5.43
C PHE A 160 -24.11 13.44 -5.80
N VAL A 161 -22.86 13.00 -5.71
CA VAL A 161 -22.46 11.63 -5.98
C VAL A 161 -22.43 10.86 -4.67
N LYS A 162 -23.42 9.99 -4.47
CA LYS A 162 -23.46 9.13 -3.29
C LYS A 162 -22.28 8.16 -3.28
N SER A 163 -21.62 8.06 -2.12
CA SER A 163 -20.60 7.05 -1.85
C SER A 163 -21.15 5.65 -2.11
N PRO A 164 -20.35 4.75 -2.74
CA PRO A 164 -20.77 3.37 -3.01
C PRO A 164 -20.96 2.55 -1.73
N VAL A 165 -20.49 3.07 -0.60
CA VAL A 165 -20.62 2.46 0.74
C VAL A 165 -21.41 3.33 1.72
N GLY A 166 -22.14 4.33 1.21
CA GLY A 166 -22.90 5.28 2.02
C GLY A 166 -22.05 6.47 2.47
N ASN A 167 -22.73 7.60 2.72
CA ASN A 167 -22.11 8.88 3.08
C ASN A 167 -21.82 9.01 4.59
N LYS A 168 -22.12 7.97 5.37
CA LYS A 168 -21.71 7.87 6.78
C LYS A 168 -20.61 6.81 6.86
N PHE A 169 -19.56 7.12 7.61
CA PHE A 169 -18.53 6.15 7.93
C PHE A 169 -19.15 4.93 8.63
N SER A 170 -18.73 3.73 8.24
CA SER A 170 -19.25 2.46 8.75
C SER A 170 -18.29 1.31 8.47
N ASP A 171 -18.60 0.10 8.94
CA ASP A 171 -17.85 -1.12 8.62
C ASP A 171 -17.77 -1.39 7.10
N ARG A 172 -18.73 -0.88 6.32
CA ARG A 172 -18.67 -0.95 4.85
C ARG A 172 -17.51 -0.13 4.28
N PHE A 173 -17.19 1.01 4.89
CA PHE A 173 -16.06 1.84 4.47
C PHE A 173 -14.70 1.19 4.80
N MET A 174 -14.62 0.49 5.93
CA MET A 174 -13.45 -0.33 6.27
C MET A 174 -13.18 -1.37 5.19
N LEU A 175 -14.22 -2.13 4.81
CA LEU A 175 -14.11 -3.17 3.80
C LEU A 175 -13.79 -2.60 2.41
N PHE A 176 -14.37 -1.45 2.07
CA PHE A 176 -14.07 -0.72 0.84
C PHE A 176 -12.62 -0.24 0.78
N SER A 177 -12.07 0.21 1.90
CA SER A 177 -10.67 0.63 1.98
C SER A 177 -9.72 -0.55 1.79
N LEU A 178 -10.04 -1.71 2.39
CA LEU A 178 -9.29 -2.94 2.13
C LEU A 178 -9.35 -3.35 0.66
N LEU A 179 -10.53 -3.27 0.03
CA LEU A 179 -10.70 -3.53 -1.42
C LEU A 179 -9.79 -2.64 -2.26
N CYS A 180 -9.78 -1.33 -2.00
CA CYS A 180 -8.94 -0.37 -2.72
C CYS A 180 -7.47 -0.81 -2.71
N GLN A 181 -6.93 -1.19 -1.55
CA GLN A 181 -5.54 -1.65 -1.45
C GLN A 181 -5.28 -2.99 -2.15
N ILE A 182 -6.19 -3.96 -2.00
CA ILE A 182 -6.06 -5.25 -2.68
C ILE A 182 -6.03 -5.04 -4.20
N GLN A 183 -6.95 -4.24 -4.74
CA GLN A 183 -6.98 -3.94 -6.16
C GLN A 183 -5.81 -3.09 -6.62
N PHE A 184 -5.28 -2.20 -5.79
CA PHE A 184 -4.02 -1.50 -6.09
C PHE A 184 -2.88 -2.49 -6.33
N ALA A 185 -2.69 -3.47 -5.43
CA ALA A 185 -1.64 -4.46 -5.57
C ALA A 185 -1.86 -5.37 -6.80
N LEU A 186 -3.10 -5.79 -7.04
CA LEU A 186 -3.43 -6.65 -8.20
C LEU A 186 -3.32 -5.93 -9.54
N ILE A 187 -3.80 -4.69 -9.62
CA ILE A 187 -3.96 -3.97 -10.89
C ILE A 187 -2.77 -3.05 -11.13
N CYS A 188 -2.49 -2.14 -10.21
CA CYS A 188 -1.47 -1.10 -10.40
C CYS A 188 -0.04 -1.63 -10.24
N ILE A 189 0.16 -2.78 -9.58
CA ILE A 189 1.48 -3.39 -9.42
C ILE A 189 1.64 -4.64 -10.29
N ASP A 190 0.83 -5.68 -10.10
CA ASP A 190 1.05 -6.95 -10.80
C ASP A 190 0.71 -6.88 -12.31
N ARG A 191 -0.39 -6.20 -12.68
CA ARG A 191 -0.85 -6.13 -14.07
C ARG A 191 -0.31 -4.93 -14.85
N PHE A 192 -0.28 -3.74 -14.24
CA PHE A 192 0.11 -2.50 -14.92
C PHE A 192 1.58 -2.48 -15.31
N ILE A 193 2.46 -2.94 -14.40
CA ILE A 193 3.87 -3.15 -14.71
C ILE A 193 3.95 -4.42 -15.57
N MET A 194 4.43 -4.31 -16.80
CA MET A 194 4.46 -5.46 -17.74
C MET A 194 5.59 -6.42 -17.41
N GLU A 195 6.77 -5.89 -17.09
CA GLU A 195 7.96 -6.67 -16.75
C GLU A 195 7.75 -7.50 -15.47
N GLU A 196 8.32 -8.71 -15.44
CA GLU A 196 8.32 -9.52 -14.22
C GLU A 196 9.46 -9.10 -13.29
N CYS A 197 9.14 -8.80 -12.04
CA CYS A 197 10.14 -8.40 -11.05
C CYS A 197 9.74 -8.80 -9.63
N ALA A 198 10.73 -8.98 -8.75
CA ALA A 198 10.56 -9.36 -7.35
C ALA A 198 9.53 -8.51 -6.58
N THR A 199 9.41 -7.23 -6.96
CA THR A 199 8.48 -6.26 -6.37
C THR A 199 7.02 -6.71 -6.47
N LYS A 200 6.63 -7.39 -7.55
CA LYS A 200 5.25 -7.86 -7.75
C LYS A 200 4.83 -8.82 -6.64
N LEU A 201 5.55 -9.93 -6.47
CA LEU A 201 5.27 -10.87 -5.37
C LEU A 201 5.47 -10.22 -4.00
N ARG A 202 6.50 -9.39 -3.82
CA ARG A 202 6.75 -8.70 -2.54
C ARG A 202 5.53 -7.92 -2.07
N PHE A 203 4.91 -7.14 -2.96
CA PHE A 203 3.76 -6.29 -2.60
C PHE A 203 2.46 -7.09 -2.50
N LEU A 204 2.23 -8.07 -3.38
CA LEU A 204 1.12 -8.99 -3.27
C LEU A 204 1.15 -9.77 -1.95
N TYR A 205 2.31 -10.32 -1.57
CA TYR A 205 2.43 -11.09 -0.36
C TYR A 205 2.27 -10.24 0.91
N LEU A 206 2.83 -9.02 0.95
CA LEU A 206 2.60 -8.10 2.07
C LEU A 206 1.12 -7.74 2.19
N GLN A 207 0.44 -7.45 1.08
CA GLN A 207 -1.00 -7.18 1.08
C GLN A 207 -1.80 -8.39 1.58
N TYR A 208 -1.51 -9.58 1.09
CA TYR A 208 -2.13 -10.84 1.52
C TYR A 208 -1.94 -11.09 3.01
N TYR A 209 -0.69 -11.04 3.49
CA TYR A 209 -0.36 -11.34 4.88
C TYR A 209 -1.14 -10.46 5.85
N TYR A 210 -1.22 -9.15 5.56
CA TYR A 210 -1.95 -8.21 6.41
C TYR A 210 -3.47 -8.25 6.22
N ALA A 211 -3.95 -8.68 5.04
CA ALA A 211 -5.37 -8.86 4.79
C ALA A 211 -5.96 -10.06 5.56
N VAL A 212 -5.20 -11.13 5.79
CA VAL A 212 -5.69 -12.34 6.50
C VAL A 212 -6.25 -12.01 7.87
N ASP A 213 -5.44 -11.39 8.74
CA ASP A 213 -5.84 -11.05 10.10
C ASP A 213 -7.02 -10.05 10.12
N MET A 214 -6.98 -9.07 9.23
CA MET A 214 -8.03 -8.06 9.10
C MET A 214 -9.36 -8.67 8.64
N ILE A 215 -9.37 -9.58 7.66
CA ILE A 215 -10.59 -10.28 7.24
C ILE A 215 -11.16 -11.14 8.37
N GLU A 216 -10.32 -11.85 9.12
CA GLU A 216 -10.75 -12.64 10.28
C GLU A 216 -11.44 -11.74 11.32
N GLN A 217 -10.84 -10.60 11.67
CA GLN A 217 -11.42 -9.66 12.63
C GLN A 217 -12.71 -9.01 12.09
N TYR A 218 -12.75 -8.64 10.81
CA TYR A 218 -13.95 -8.11 10.16
C TYR A 218 -15.11 -9.10 10.22
N ASN A 219 -14.86 -10.37 9.89
CA ASN A 219 -15.86 -11.43 9.94
C ASN A 219 -16.38 -11.63 11.36
N ARG A 220 -15.50 -11.68 12.37
CA ARG A 220 -15.91 -11.78 13.78
C ARG A 220 -16.82 -10.63 14.20
N LYS A 221 -16.57 -9.41 13.72
CA LYS A 221 -17.34 -8.21 14.09
C LYS A 221 -18.69 -8.13 13.37
N THR A 222 -18.72 -8.48 12.09
CA THR A 222 -19.83 -8.15 11.19
C THR A 222 -20.65 -9.36 10.73
N GLY A 223 -20.13 -10.58 10.91
CA GLY A 223 -20.72 -11.78 10.33
C GLY A 223 -20.63 -11.84 8.80
N ALA A 224 -19.69 -11.10 8.19
CA ALA A 224 -19.61 -11.00 6.74
C ALA A 224 -19.18 -12.29 6.02
N ASP A 225 -18.58 -13.25 6.72
CA ASP A 225 -18.21 -14.57 6.19
C ASP A 225 -17.40 -14.51 4.88
N ILE A 226 -16.36 -13.66 4.87
CA ILE A 226 -15.42 -13.57 3.74
C ILE A 226 -14.32 -14.60 3.95
N PHE A 227 -14.13 -15.49 2.98
CA PHE A 227 -13.09 -16.50 3.04
C PHE A 227 -11.77 -15.97 2.46
N ILE A 228 -10.68 -16.17 3.20
CA ILE A 228 -9.31 -15.99 2.73
C ILE A 228 -8.48 -17.21 3.15
N ASP A 229 -7.84 -17.86 2.17
CA ASP A 229 -6.97 -19.01 2.44
C ASP A 229 -5.69 -18.53 3.12
N CYS A 230 -5.52 -18.87 4.40
CA CYS A 230 -4.39 -18.43 5.22
C CYS A 230 -3.20 -19.40 5.23
N ARG A 231 -3.21 -20.49 4.45
CA ARG A 231 -2.16 -21.53 4.47
C ARG A 231 -0.76 -21.00 4.15
N TRP A 232 -0.67 -19.87 3.44
CA TRP A 232 0.60 -19.26 3.04
C TRP A 232 1.11 -18.19 4.01
N VAL A 233 0.44 -17.99 5.16
CA VAL A 233 0.90 -17.02 6.16
C VAL A 233 2.21 -17.51 6.79
N SER A 234 3.26 -16.71 6.65
CA SER A 234 4.57 -16.94 7.24
C SER A 234 5.20 -15.64 7.72
N ASP A 235 5.40 -15.52 9.03
CA ASP A 235 6.09 -14.38 9.66
C ASP A 235 7.52 -14.24 9.17
N LYS A 236 8.21 -15.38 8.99
CA LYS A 236 9.60 -15.41 8.52
C LYS A 236 9.68 -14.85 7.10
N PHE A 237 8.82 -15.32 6.19
CA PHE A 237 8.79 -14.82 4.82
C PHE A 237 8.33 -13.36 4.76
N ARG A 238 7.32 -12.98 5.56
CA ARG A 238 6.88 -11.58 5.66
C ARG A 238 7.99 -10.66 6.12
N ASN A 239 8.77 -11.06 7.13
CA ASN A 239 9.89 -10.26 7.62
C ASN A 239 10.96 -10.09 6.54
N SER A 240 11.24 -11.14 5.75
CA SER A 240 12.11 -11.04 4.57
C SER A 240 11.54 -10.09 3.51
N MET A 241 10.24 -10.09 3.25
CA MET A 241 9.61 -9.13 2.32
C MET A 241 9.62 -7.71 2.87
N ALA A 242 9.40 -7.51 4.17
CA ALA A 242 9.37 -6.19 4.76
C ALA A 242 10.77 -5.56 4.80
N HIS A 243 11.80 -6.29 5.25
CA HIS A 243 13.16 -5.77 5.51
C HIS A 243 14.22 -6.22 4.50
N TYR A 244 13.80 -6.71 3.33
CA TYR A 244 14.59 -7.36 2.28
C TYR A 244 16.12 -7.31 2.42
N LYS A 245 16.67 -8.31 3.11
CA LYS A 245 18.12 -8.53 3.29
C LYS A 245 18.43 -9.98 2.93
N VAL A 246 18.65 -10.24 1.63
CA VAL A 246 18.91 -11.57 1.07
C VAL A 246 20.02 -12.29 1.85
N GLY A 247 21.13 -11.62 2.15
CA GLY A 247 22.26 -12.21 2.88
C GLY A 247 22.01 -12.52 4.37
N VAL A 248 20.90 -12.07 4.94
CA VAL A 248 20.45 -12.49 6.28
C VAL A 248 19.53 -13.69 6.19
N ALA A 249 18.73 -13.77 5.12
CA ALA A 249 17.72 -14.79 4.95
C ALA A 249 18.25 -16.06 4.27
N LEU A 250 19.23 -15.96 3.38
CA LEU A 250 19.79 -17.06 2.60
C LEU A 250 21.29 -17.26 2.86
N LYS A 251 21.71 -18.52 2.96
CA LYS A 251 23.10 -18.94 2.85
C LYS A 251 23.52 -18.95 1.38
N THR A 252 24.82 -18.89 1.11
CA THR A 252 25.36 -18.89 -0.26
C THR A 252 24.89 -20.09 -1.09
N ASN A 253 24.78 -21.27 -0.49
CA ASN A 253 24.32 -22.49 -1.16
C ASN A 253 22.79 -22.60 -1.29
N GLU A 254 22.03 -21.64 -0.74
CA GLU A 254 20.57 -21.54 -0.87
C GLU A 254 20.16 -20.53 -1.97
N ILE A 255 21.12 -19.81 -2.56
CA ILE A 255 20.86 -18.79 -3.58
C ILE A 255 20.54 -19.45 -4.92
N ILE A 256 19.39 -19.12 -5.50
CA ILE A 256 18.95 -19.56 -6.83
C ILE A 256 18.91 -18.33 -7.74
N LEU A 257 19.98 -18.07 -8.49
CA LEU A 257 20.13 -16.84 -9.31
C LEU A 257 19.06 -16.67 -10.41
N THR A 258 18.45 -17.76 -10.84
CA THR A 258 17.39 -17.76 -11.86
C THR A 258 15.99 -17.52 -11.28
N ASP A 259 15.84 -17.58 -9.95
CA ASP A 259 14.59 -17.27 -9.27
C ASP A 259 14.54 -15.76 -8.93
N PRO A 260 13.44 -15.04 -9.25
CA PRO A 260 13.37 -13.59 -9.00
C PRO A 260 13.55 -13.17 -7.53
N LEU A 261 13.28 -14.06 -6.57
CA LEU A 261 13.53 -13.84 -5.15
C LEU A 261 14.71 -14.67 -4.62
N PHE A 262 15.58 -15.10 -5.52
CA PHE A 262 16.85 -15.75 -5.25
C PHE A 262 16.75 -17.04 -4.40
N GLY A 263 15.59 -17.70 -4.33
CA GLY A 263 15.40 -18.89 -3.51
C GLY A 263 14.62 -18.67 -2.20
N LEU A 264 14.16 -17.44 -1.92
CA LEU A 264 13.45 -17.13 -0.67
C LEU A 264 12.12 -17.89 -0.52
N THR A 265 11.34 -18.03 -1.60
CA THR A 265 10.05 -18.73 -1.54
C THR A 265 10.25 -20.21 -1.28
N GLN A 266 11.26 -20.82 -1.89
CA GLN A 266 11.60 -22.23 -1.71
C GLN A 266 11.99 -22.50 -0.27
N LYS A 267 12.84 -21.63 0.31
CA LYS A 267 13.29 -21.76 1.69
C LYS A 267 12.14 -21.69 2.70
N PHE A 268 11.24 -20.73 2.55
CA PHE A 268 10.25 -20.43 3.59
C PHE A 268 8.90 -21.10 3.37
N LEU A 269 8.56 -21.44 2.13
CA LEU A 269 7.24 -21.88 1.72
C LEU A 269 7.27 -23.13 0.82
N GLY A 270 8.45 -23.65 0.48
CA GLY A 270 8.59 -24.91 -0.26
C GLY A 270 8.15 -24.88 -1.72
N CYS A 271 7.93 -23.69 -2.30
CA CYS A 271 7.51 -23.48 -3.68
C CYS A 271 8.38 -22.42 -4.37
N ASP A 272 8.32 -22.36 -5.70
CA ASP A 272 9.03 -21.31 -6.44
C ASP A 272 8.29 -19.97 -6.46
N TYR A 273 8.98 -18.94 -6.96
CA TYR A 273 8.46 -17.60 -7.08
C TYR A 273 7.13 -17.53 -7.85
N PHE A 274 7.02 -18.23 -8.98
CA PHE A 274 5.88 -18.12 -9.88
C PHE A 274 4.67 -18.82 -9.29
N GLU A 275 4.86 -20.00 -8.70
CA GLU A 275 3.82 -20.73 -7.99
C GLU A 275 3.24 -19.91 -6.85
N LEU A 276 4.09 -19.32 -6.00
CA LEU A 276 3.62 -18.50 -4.89
C LEU A 276 2.91 -17.25 -5.39
N LYS A 277 3.47 -16.53 -6.37
CA LYS A 277 2.86 -15.31 -6.90
C LYS A 277 1.48 -15.59 -7.47
N GLN A 278 1.34 -16.63 -8.28
CA GLN A 278 0.06 -16.99 -8.87
C GLN A 278 -0.95 -17.39 -7.79
N THR A 279 -0.52 -18.15 -6.78
CA THR A 279 -1.38 -18.56 -5.67
C THR A 279 -1.90 -17.37 -4.86
N ILE A 280 -0.99 -16.48 -4.43
CA ILE A 280 -1.34 -15.29 -3.65
C ILE A 280 -2.24 -14.34 -4.46
N LYS A 281 -1.94 -14.16 -5.76
CA LYS A 281 -2.77 -13.38 -6.67
C LYS A 281 -4.20 -13.92 -6.72
N THR A 282 -4.38 -15.22 -6.94
CA THR A 282 -5.71 -15.85 -7.00
C THR A 282 -6.47 -15.73 -5.68
N ILE A 283 -5.79 -15.83 -4.53
CA ILE A 283 -6.40 -15.61 -3.22
C ILE A 283 -6.92 -14.17 -3.11
N LEU A 284 -6.09 -13.18 -3.44
CA LEU A 284 -6.45 -11.77 -3.37
C LEU A 284 -7.57 -11.40 -4.35
N GLU A 285 -7.56 -11.96 -5.57
CA GLU A 285 -8.63 -11.78 -6.56
C GLU A 285 -9.96 -12.33 -6.00
N SER A 286 -9.95 -13.52 -5.42
CA SER A 286 -11.15 -14.11 -4.78
C SER A 286 -11.68 -13.24 -3.64
N VAL A 287 -10.81 -12.72 -2.77
CA VAL A 287 -11.20 -11.82 -1.69
C VAL A 287 -11.78 -10.51 -2.23
N ALA A 288 -11.17 -9.92 -3.26
CA ALA A 288 -11.67 -8.69 -3.88
C ALA A 288 -13.09 -8.88 -4.42
N GLU A 289 -13.36 -9.99 -5.12
CA GLU A 289 -14.70 -10.29 -5.65
C GLU A 289 -15.73 -10.54 -4.53
N GLN A 290 -15.35 -11.26 -3.47
CA GLN A 290 -16.23 -11.44 -2.30
C GLN A 290 -16.57 -10.08 -1.67
N ILE A 291 -15.59 -9.19 -1.49
CA ILE A 291 -15.82 -7.85 -0.95
C ILE A 291 -16.76 -7.04 -1.86
N LYS A 292 -16.54 -7.04 -3.18
CA LYS A 292 -17.45 -6.38 -4.13
C LYS A 292 -18.87 -6.91 -3.99
N GLY A 293 -19.04 -8.22 -3.87
CA GLY A 293 -20.34 -8.85 -3.63
C GLY A 293 -21.02 -8.36 -2.34
N LYS A 294 -20.29 -8.32 -1.22
CA LYS A 294 -20.80 -7.82 0.08
C LYS A 294 -21.14 -6.33 0.05
N LEU A 295 -20.42 -5.55 -0.75
CA LEU A 295 -20.64 -4.12 -0.90
C LEU A 295 -21.63 -3.77 -2.03
N HIS A 296 -22.07 -4.74 -2.84
CA HIS A 296 -22.89 -4.55 -4.04
C HIS A 296 -22.23 -3.62 -5.08
N LEU A 297 -20.92 -3.79 -5.27
CA LEU A 297 -20.13 -3.06 -6.25
C LEU A 297 -20.10 -3.81 -7.58
N LYS A 298 -19.90 -3.05 -8.66
CA LYS A 298 -19.70 -3.59 -10.01
C LYS A 298 -18.22 -3.72 -10.33
#